data_AF-X1IYT4-F1
#
_entry.id   AF-X1IYT4-F1
#
_cell.length_a   1.000
_cell.length_b   1.000
_cell.length_c   1.000
_cell.angle_alpha   90.00
_cell.angle_beta   90.00
_cell.angle_gamma   90.00
#
_symmetry.space_group_name_H-M   'P 1'
#
loop_
_entity.id
_entity.type
_entity.pdbx_description
1 polymer ?
#
loop_
_entity_poly.entity_id
_entity_poly.type
_entity_poly.pdbx_seq_one_letter_code
_entity_poly.pdbx_strand_id
1 'polypeptide(L)'
;RLQYVYPYPHVDEVIALMNEGKVLPYLDIPFQHASPEVLKAMKRPAAQDKTLARIKRWREECPDLALRSTFIVGFPGETDADFAYLLDWLEEAEIDRLGCFKYEPVAGATANAIENPVPDEVKQERYNALMARQQKISARRLKRKVGTRQQIIIDEVGPTVAKGRSKADAPEIDGAVYLSSRRPLRVGEIVTAKIERADQYDLHGSVAGF
;
A
#
# COMPACT_ATOMS: atom_id res chain seq x y z
N ARG A 1 5.43 -12.11 5.72
CA ARG A 1 5.28 -10.82 5.00
C ARG A 1 6.25 -10.87 3.86
N LEU A 2 5.85 -10.53 2.64
CA LEU A 2 6.76 -10.46 1.50
C LEU A 2 6.87 -9.02 1.02
N GLN A 3 8.10 -8.58 0.79
CA GLN A 3 8.44 -7.25 0.31
C GLN A 3 9.25 -7.32 -0.98
N TYR A 4 9.22 -6.25 -1.76
CA TYR A 4 9.95 -6.15 -3.04
C TYR A 4 9.59 -7.28 -4.01
N VAL A 5 8.33 -7.69 -4.03
CA VAL A 5 7.85 -8.80 -4.85
C VAL A 5 7.68 -8.32 -6.29
N TYR A 6 8.34 -8.99 -7.22
CA TYR A 6 8.09 -8.73 -8.64
C TYR A 6 6.80 -9.43 -9.08
N PRO A 7 5.91 -8.80 -9.88
CA PRO A 7 4.56 -9.30 -10.19
C PRO A 7 4.53 -10.47 -11.19
N TYR A 8 5.33 -11.51 -11.00
CA TYR A 8 5.30 -12.72 -11.81
C TYR A 8 4.04 -13.56 -11.57
N PRO A 9 3.62 -14.43 -12.51
CA PRO A 9 2.43 -15.28 -12.36
C PRO A 9 2.41 -16.12 -11.07
N HIS A 10 3.55 -16.64 -10.62
CA HIS A 10 3.65 -17.48 -9.42
C HIS A 10 3.30 -16.77 -8.10
N VAL A 11 3.19 -15.43 -8.09
CA VAL A 11 2.70 -14.69 -6.91
C VAL A 11 1.27 -15.13 -6.53
N ASP A 12 0.49 -15.66 -7.48
CA ASP A 12 -0.86 -16.17 -7.21
C ASP A 12 -0.83 -17.35 -6.21
N GLU A 13 0.16 -18.24 -6.32
CA GLU A 13 0.32 -19.40 -5.44
C GLU A 13 0.60 -19.02 -3.99
N VAL A 14 1.16 -17.82 -3.77
CA VAL A 14 1.46 -17.31 -2.43
C VAL A 14 0.19 -16.85 -1.71
N ILE A 15 -0.85 -16.45 -2.44
CA ILE A 15 -2.09 -15.95 -1.84
C ILE A 15 -2.78 -17.03 -1.00
N ALA A 16 -2.81 -18.27 -1.50
CA ALA A 16 -3.33 -19.41 -0.77
C ALA A 16 -2.58 -19.61 0.57
N LEU A 17 -1.24 -19.54 0.55
CA LEU A 17 -0.41 -19.66 1.76
C LEU A 17 -0.64 -18.52 2.75
N MET A 18 -0.96 -17.32 2.26
CA MET A 18 -1.34 -16.19 3.09
C MET A 18 -2.71 -16.39 3.75
N ASN A 19 -3.68 -16.91 2.99
CA ASN A 19 -5.02 -17.20 3.50
C ASN A 19 -5.02 -18.34 4.53
N GLU A 20 -4.17 -19.35 4.34
CA GLU A 20 -3.94 -20.44 5.31
C GLU A 20 -3.16 -19.98 6.56
N GLY A 21 -2.69 -18.73 6.61
CA GLY A 21 -1.96 -18.17 7.74
C GLY A 21 -0.50 -18.65 7.87
N LYS A 22 0.02 -19.37 6.87
CA LYS A 22 1.43 -19.81 6.80
C LYS A 22 2.37 -18.63 6.52
N VAL A 23 1.87 -17.62 5.81
CA VAL A 23 2.57 -16.36 5.51
C VAL A 23 1.68 -15.20 5.92
N LEU A 24 2.24 -14.11 6.46
CA LEU A 24 1.44 -12.91 6.74
C LEU A 24 0.81 -12.37 5.44
N PRO A 25 -0.49 -12.01 5.45
CA PRO A 25 -1.23 -11.54 4.28
C PRO A 25 -0.87 -10.10 3.92
N TYR A 26 0.37 -9.90 3.49
CA TYR A 26 0.94 -8.62 3.09
C TYR A 26 1.87 -8.82 1.91
N LEU A 27 1.56 -8.13 0.82
CA LEU A 27 2.36 -8.09 -0.40
C LEU A 27 2.71 -6.66 -0.74
N ASP A 28 4.02 -6.37 -0.83
CA ASP A 28 4.53 -5.14 -1.42
C ASP A 28 5.05 -5.43 -2.83
N ILE A 29 4.32 -4.91 -3.82
CA ILE A 29 4.56 -5.10 -5.25
C ILE A 29 4.65 -3.71 -5.90
N PRO A 30 5.81 -3.31 -6.43
CA PRO A 30 5.96 -1.98 -6.98
C PRO A 30 5.43 -1.91 -8.43
N PHE A 31 4.17 -1.50 -8.60
CA PHE A 31 3.52 -1.41 -9.91
C PHE A 31 4.07 -0.31 -10.82
N GLN A 32 4.67 0.74 -10.24
CA GLN A 32 5.25 1.92 -10.91
C GLN A 32 4.23 2.85 -11.58
N HIS A 33 3.36 2.32 -12.43
CA HIS A 33 2.26 3.06 -13.06
C HIS A 33 1.08 2.11 -13.31
N ALA A 34 -0.01 2.65 -13.84
CA ALA A 34 -1.15 1.85 -14.32
C ALA A 34 -1.41 2.01 -15.82
N SER A 35 -0.86 3.05 -16.47
CA SER A 35 -1.14 3.33 -17.88
C SER A 35 -0.35 2.35 -18.73
N PRO A 36 -0.98 1.62 -19.66
CA PRO A 36 -0.28 0.70 -20.54
C PRO A 36 0.86 1.35 -21.33
N GLU A 37 0.66 2.58 -21.83
CA GLU A 37 1.68 3.30 -22.60
C GLU A 37 2.88 3.71 -21.74
N VAL A 38 2.62 4.24 -20.54
CA VAL A 38 3.70 4.61 -19.60
C VAL A 38 4.45 3.36 -19.13
N LEU A 39 3.74 2.28 -18.81
CA LEU A 39 4.35 1.03 -18.38
C LEU A 39 5.22 0.40 -19.46
N LYS A 40 4.76 0.43 -20.72
CA LYS A 40 5.54 0.01 -21.89
C LYS A 40 6.80 0.86 -22.05
N ALA A 41 6.69 2.18 -21.88
CA ALA A 41 7.85 3.09 -21.91
C ALA A 41 8.83 2.83 -20.75
N MET A 42 8.33 2.42 -19.58
CA MET A 42 9.12 1.92 -18.45
C MET A 42 9.72 0.51 -18.67
N LYS A 43 9.52 -0.09 -19.85
CA LYS A 43 9.94 -1.46 -20.20
C LYS A 43 9.36 -2.52 -19.26
N ARG A 44 8.17 -2.29 -18.72
CA ARG A 44 7.46 -3.28 -17.92
C ARG A 44 6.80 -4.32 -18.84
N PRO A 45 6.74 -5.60 -18.43
CA PRO A 45 6.05 -6.62 -19.21
C PRO A 45 4.57 -6.28 -19.38
N ALA A 46 4.03 -6.51 -20.58
CA ALA A 46 2.62 -6.25 -20.94
C ALA A 46 1.59 -7.02 -20.08
N ALA A 47 2.02 -7.96 -19.24
CA ALA A 47 1.16 -8.67 -18.29
C ALA A 47 0.49 -7.75 -17.24
N GLN A 48 0.87 -6.47 -17.16
CA GLN A 48 0.22 -5.51 -16.27
C GLN A 48 -1.22 -5.12 -16.67
N ASP A 49 -1.65 -5.39 -17.91
CA ASP A 49 -3.03 -5.13 -18.36
C ASP A 49 -4.09 -5.91 -17.55
N LYS A 50 -3.68 -6.97 -16.85
CA LYS A 50 -4.55 -7.79 -15.99
C LYS A 50 -4.35 -7.53 -14.49
N THR A 51 -3.52 -6.57 -14.11
CA THR A 51 -3.17 -6.32 -12.69
C THR A 51 -4.41 -6.06 -11.85
N LEU A 52 -5.37 -5.28 -12.36
CA LEU A 52 -6.59 -4.96 -11.62
C LEU A 52 -7.45 -6.20 -11.38
N ALA A 53 -7.67 -7.01 -12.41
CA ALA A 53 -8.41 -8.27 -12.28
C ALA A 53 -7.70 -9.26 -11.33
N ARG A 54 -6.37 -9.23 -11.33
CA ARG A 54 -5.54 -10.04 -10.44
C ARG A 54 -5.66 -9.61 -8.98
N ILE A 55 -5.60 -8.30 -8.70
CA ILE A 55 -5.83 -7.73 -7.37
C ILE A 55 -7.21 -8.11 -6.83
N LYS A 56 -8.25 -8.02 -7.68
CA LYS A 56 -9.63 -8.41 -7.31
C LYS A 56 -9.67 -9.88 -6.87
N ARG A 57 -9.11 -10.78 -7.68
CA ARG A 57 -9.01 -12.22 -7.38
C ARG A 57 -8.23 -12.52 -6.10
N TRP A 58 -7.09 -11.86 -5.90
CA TRP A 58 -6.29 -12.03 -4.68
C TRP A 58 -7.05 -11.67 -3.41
N ARG A 59 -7.89 -10.64 -3.47
CA ARG A 59 -8.73 -10.21 -2.33
C ARG A 59 -9.95 -11.09 -2.12
N GLU A 60 -10.48 -11.69 -3.17
CA GLU A 60 -11.51 -12.73 -3.05
C GLU A 60 -10.95 -13.97 -2.34
N GLU A 61 -9.73 -14.38 -2.69
CA GLU A 61 -9.05 -15.54 -2.11
C GLU A 61 -8.52 -15.29 -0.70
N CYS A 62 -7.93 -14.11 -0.45
CA CYS A 62 -7.42 -13.69 0.86
C CYS A 62 -8.00 -12.33 1.26
N PRO A 63 -9.18 -12.29 1.91
CA PRO A 63 -9.85 -11.03 2.28
C PRO A 63 -9.05 -10.12 3.23
N ASP A 64 -8.12 -10.71 3.99
CA ASP A 64 -7.23 -9.99 4.91
C ASP A 64 -5.96 -9.45 4.25
N LEU A 65 -5.78 -9.66 2.94
CA LEU A 65 -4.62 -9.20 2.19
C LEU A 65 -4.48 -7.67 2.22
N ALA A 66 -3.35 -7.22 2.74
CA ALA A 66 -2.88 -5.85 2.60
C ALA A 66 -1.93 -5.75 1.39
N LEU A 67 -2.27 -4.86 0.46
CA LEU A 67 -1.44 -4.55 -0.70
C LEU A 67 -0.71 -3.23 -0.51
N ARG A 68 0.61 -3.29 -0.64
CA ARG A 68 1.46 -2.12 -0.77
C ARG A 68 2.00 -2.00 -2.19
N SER A 69 2.06 -0.78 -2.71
CA SER A 69 2.72 -0.51 -3.99
C SER A 69 3.41 0.84 -3.99
N THR A 70 4.26 1.04 -4.99
CA THR A 70 4.95 2.30 -5.26
C THR A 70 4.64 2.73 -6.69
N PHE A 71 4.36 4.03 -6.86
CA PHE A 71 4.06 4.66 -8.14
C PHE A 71 5.00 5.82 -8.42
N ILE A 72 5.23 6.09 -9.70
CA ILE A 72 6.03 7.20 -10.19
C ILE A 72 5.15 8.06 -11.09
N VAL A 73 5.09 9.36 -10.82
CA VAL A 73 4.44 10.36 -11.67
C VAL A 73 5.48 11.23 -12.35
N GLY A 74 5.13 11.80 -13.49
CA GLY A 74 6.02 12.66 -14.27
C GLY A 74 7.02 11.90 -15.13
N PHE A 75 6.78 10.62 -15.42
CA PHE A 75 7.65 9.84 -16.29
C PHE A 75 7.70 10.48 -17.69
N PRO A 76 8.86 10.52 -18.37
CA PRO A 76 8.95 11.09 -19.72
C PRO A 76 7.89 10.51 -20.66
N GLY A 77 7.14 11.38 -21.33
CA GLY A 77 6.01 11.01 -22.19
C GLY A 77 4.65 10.81 -21.49
N GLU A 78 4.55 10.90 -20.16
CA GLU A 78 3.26 10.77 -19.45
C GLU A 78 2.32 11.94 -19.76
N THR A 79 1.18 11.62 -20.36
CA THR A 79 0.13 12.59 -20.71
C THR A 79 -0.90 12.77 -19.60
N ASP A 80 -1.76 13.78 -19.72
CA ASP A 80 -2.87 13.97 -18.78
C ASP A 80 -3.89 12.82 -18.81
N ALA A 81 -4.05 12.17 -19.96
CA ALA A 81 -4.89 10.98 -20.09
C ALA A 81 -4.30 9.79 -19.34
N ASP A 82 -2.98 9.60 -19.38
CA ASP A 82 -2.29 8.55 -18.63
C ASP A 82 -2.42 8.75 -17.12
N PHE A 83 -2.29 10.01 -16.67
CA PHE A 83 -2.41 10.36 -15.27
C PHE A 83 -3.85 10.21 -14.78
N ALA A 84 -4.84 10.66 -15.55
CA ALA A 84 -6.26 10.46 -15.24
C ALA A 84 -6.60 8.96 -15.14
N TYR A 85 -6.13 8.15 -16.09
CA TYR A 85 -6.28 6.70 -16.06
C TYR A 85 -5.70 6.10 -14.77
N LEU A 86 -4.50 6.55 -14.35
CA LEU A 86 -3.89 6.10 -13.10
C LEU A 86 -4.75 6.41 -11.87
N LEU A 87 -5.33 7.61 -11.79
CA LEU A 87 -6.20 7.98 -10.67
C LEU A 87 -7.47 7.14 -10.60
N ASP A 88 -8.08 6.84 -11.74
CA ASP A 88 -9.27 6.00 -11.81
C ASP A 88 -8.93 4.53 -11.48
N TRP A 89 -7.80 4.05 -11.99
CA TRP A 89 -7.29 2.72 -11.67
C TRP A 89 -7.04 2.54 -10.17
N LEU A 90 -6.49 3.56 -9.48
CA LEU A 90 -6.27 3.51 -8.03
C LEU A 90 -7.58 3.39 -7.26
N GLU A 91 -8.65 4.05 -7.72
CA GLU A 91 -9.96 3.98 -7.11
C GLU A 91 -10.55 2.57 -7.17
N GLU A 92 -10.35 1.88 -8.29
CA GLU A 92 -10.78 0.49 -8.45
C GLU A 92 -9.87 -0.54 -7.75
N ALA A 93 -8.56 -0.32 -7.79
CA ALA A 93 -7.59 -1.22 -7.17
C ALA A 93 -7.63 -1.14 -5.64
N GLU A 94 -8.08 0.00 -5.10
CA GLU A 94 -8.10 0.36 -3.69
C GLU A 94 -6.82 -0.06 -2.93
N ILE A 95 -5.63 0.35 -3.37
CA ILE A 95 -4.36 -0.06 -2.73
C ILE A 95 -4.33 0.36 -1.24
N ASP A 96 -3.91 -0.55 -0.34
CA ASP A 96 -3.96 -0.33 1.11
C ASP A 96 -2.89 0.67 1.60
N ARG A 97 -1.68 0.55 1.01
CA ARG A 97 -0.51 1.37 1.32
C ARG A 97 0.17 1.78 0.01
N LEU A 98 0.42 3.06 -0.19
CA LEU A 98 1.01 3.52 -1.45
C LEU A 98 2.06 4.59 -1.19
N GLY A 99 3.22 4.41 -1.82
CA GLY A 99 4.20 5.48 -2.01
C GLY A 99 4.09 6.08 -3.41
N CYS A 100 4.24 7.39 -3.52
CA CYS A 100 4.34 8.10 -4.79
C CYS A 100 5.70 8.79 -4.86
N PHE A 101 6.34 8.78 -6.02
CA PHE A 101 7.57 9.51 -6.28
C PHE A 101 7.43 10.31 -7.57
N LYS A 102 8.07 11.46 -7.63
CA LYS A 102 8.24 12.18 -8.89
C LYS A 102 9.39 11.53 -9.66
N TYR A 103 9.25 11.41 -10.97
CA TYR A 103 10.35 10.95 -11.81
C TYR A 103 11.50 11.95 -11.76
N GLU A 104 12.67 11.46 -11.39
CA GLU A 104 13.92 12.18 -11.44
C GLU A 104 14.88 11.47 -12.42
N PRO A 105 15.44 12.19 -13.41
CA PRO A 105 16.36 11.60 -14.37
C PRO A 105 17.67 11.22 -13.67
N VAL A 106 18.02 9.94 -13.71
CA VAL A 106 19.32 9.45 -13.23
C VAL A 106 20.30 9.37 -14.40
N ALA A 107 21.56 9.76 -14.18
CA ALA A 107 22.59 9.67 -15.21
C ALA A 107 22.68 8.25 -15.79
N GLY A 108 22.63 8.13 -17.12
CA GLY A 108 22.67 6.85 -17.84
C GLY A 108 21.34 6.10 -17.96
N ALA A 109 20.24 6.61 -17.40
CA ALA A 109 18.92 5.99 -17.55
C ALA A 109 18.42 6.09 -19.00
N THR A 110 17.96 4.96 -19.57
CA THR A 110 17.39 4.96 -20.94
C THR A 110 16.14 5.82 -21.07
N ALA A 111 15.45 6.08 -19.95
CA ALA A 111 14.29 6.97 -19.90
C ALA A 111 14.65 8.43 -20.23
N ASN A 112 15.90 8.85 -20.08
CA ASN A 112 16.35 10.20 -20.44
C ASN A 112 16.34 10.46 -21.96
N ALA A 113 16.28 9.39 -22.77
CA ALA A 113 16.20 9.49 -24.23
C ALA A 113 14.76 9.55 -24.75
N ILE A 114 13.76 9.42 -23.87
CA ILE A 114 12.35 9.52 -24.23
C ILE A 114 11.98 11.00 -24.40
N GLU A 115 11.31 11.32 -25.50
CA GLU A 115 10.85 12.67 -25.80
C GLU A 115 9.76 13.14 -24.83
N ASN A 116 9.51 14.46 -24.82
CA ASN A 116 8.48 15.10 -23.99
C ASN A 116 8.68 14.86 -22.47
N PRO A 117 9.78 15.37 -21.88
CA PRO A 117 9.92 15.38 -20.43
C PRO A 117 8.81 16.19 -19.79
N VAL A 118 8.20 15.65 -18.73
CA VAL A 118 7.16 16.35 -17.98
C VAL A 118 7.78 17.48 -17.15
N PRO A 119 7.26 18.73 -17.19
CA PRO A 119 7.75 19.83 -16.36
C PRO A 119 7.59 19.55 -14.86
N ASP A 120 8.51 20.02 -14.03
CA ASP A 120 8.51 19.73 -12.58
C ASP A 120 7.28 20.25 -11.85
N GLU A 121 6.70 21.38 -12.31
CA GLU A 121 5.42 21.89 -11.80
C GLU A 121 4.29 20.87 -12.00
N VAL A 122 4.18 20.31 -13.21
CA VAL A 122 3.20 19.25 -13.53
C VAL A 122 3.47 17.99 -12.71
N LYS A 123 4.73 17.59 -12.51
CA LYS A 123 5.06 16.44 -11.64
C LYS A 123 4.59 16.68 -10.21
N GLN A 124 4.76 17.91 -9.70
CA GLN A 124 4.35 18.27 -8.35
C GLN A 124 2.82 18.28 -8.20
N GLU A 125 2.10 18.81 -9.19
CA GLU A 125 0.64 18.77 -9.23
C GLU A 125 0.12 17.33 -9.24
N ARG A 126 0.67 16.48 -10.12
CA ARG A 126 0.33 15.05 -10.21
C ARG A 126 0.63 14.31 -8.91
N TYR A 127 1.78 14.57 -8.29
CA TYR A 127 2.14 13.99 -7.00
C TYR A 127 1.10 14.36 -5.92
N ASN A 128 0.77 15.64 -5.80
CA ASN A 128 -0.20 16.12 -4.82
C ASN A 128 -1.59 15.51 -5.05
N ALA A 129 -2.04 15.47 -6.30
CA ALA A 129 -3.34 14.91 -6.67
C ALA A 129 -3.42 13.40 -6.39
N LEU A 130 -2.38 12.65 -6.72
CA LEU A 130 -2.30 11.21 -6.45
C LEU A 130 -2.29 10.93 -4.94
N MET A 131 -1.46 11.65 -4.17
CA MET A 131 -1.41 11.49 -2.71
C MET A 131 -2.74 11.84 -2.06
N ALA A 132 -3.43 12.90 -2.51
CA ALA A 132 -4.76 13.25 -2.02
C ALA A 132 -5.82 12.19 -2.36
N ARG A 133 -5.75 11.57 -3.55
CA ARG A 133 -6.62 10.44 -3.92
C ARG A 133 -6.35 9.22 -3.03
N GLN A 134 -5.08 8.86 -2.87
CA GLN A 134 -4.68 7.72 -2.05
C GLN A 134 -5.09 7.89 -0.60
N GLN A 135 -4.95 9.08 -0.01
CA GLN A 135 -5.34 9.34 1.37
C GLN A 135 -6.82 8.98 1.64
N LYS A 136 -7.70 9.28 0.68
CA LYS A 136 -9.13 8.89 0.75
C LYS A 136 -9.32 7.38 0.67
N ILE A 137 -8.57 6.71 -0.21
CA ILE A 137 -8.58 5.25 -0.34
C ILE A 137 -8.11 4.61 0.97
N SER A 138 -6.94 4.98 1.48
CA SER A 138 -6.38 4.48 2.74
C SER A 138 -7.35 4.65 3.90
N ALA A 139 -7.97 5.82 4.05
CA ALA A 139 -8.97 6.09 5.09
C ALA A 139 -10.18 5.14 4.98
N ARG A 140 -10.72 4.92 3.77
CA ARG A 140 -11.82 3.96 3.55
C ARG A 140 -11.39 2.52 3.86
N ARG A 141 -10.16 2.12 3.47
CA ARG A 141 -9.64 0.77 3.74
C ARG A 141 -9.52 0.52 5.25
N LEU A 142 -8.94 1.46 5.98
CA LEU A 142 -8.76 1.38 7.44
C LEU A 142 -10.08 1.46 8.20
N LYS A 143 -11.03 2.27 7.73
CA LYS A 143 -12.38 2.36 8.33
C LYS A 143 -13.06 0.99 8.43
N ARG A 144 -12.81 0.07 7.49
CA ARG A 144 -13.38 -1.30 7.55
C ARG A 144 -12.78 -2.16 8.66
N LYS A 145 -11.64 -1.77 9.24
CA LYS A 145 -11.06 -2.44 10.41
C LYS A 145 -11.68 -1.95 11.71
N VAL A 146 -12.37 -0.81 11.73
CA VAL A 146 -13.06 -0.31 12.92
C VAL A 146 -14.16 -1.29 13.37
N GLY A 147 -14.21 -1.58 14.66
CA GLY A 147 -15.10 -2.57 15.27
C GLY A 147 -14.55 -4.00 15.28
N THR A 148 -13.52 -4.29 14.48
CA THR A 148 -12.91 -5.62 14.41
C THR A 148 -11.88 -5.84 15.54
N ARG A 149 -11.53 -7.11 15.77
CA ARG A 149 -10.43 -7.52 16.65
C ARG A 149 -9.20 -7.86 15.81
N GLN A 150 -8.09 -7.20 16.07
CA GLN A 150 -6.84 -7.37 15.33
C GLN A 150 -5.72 -7.87 16.26
N GLN A 151 -4.85 -8.73 15.73
CA GLN A 151 -3.61 -9.12 16.42
C GLN A 151 -2.56 -8.04 16.19
N ILE A 152 -2.08 -7.41 17.26
CA ILE A 152 -1.15 -6.29 17.23
C ILE A 152 0.12 -6.68 17.97
N ILE A 153 1.27 -6.57 17.30
CA ILE A 153 2.57 -6.67 17.96
C ILE A 153 2.95 -5.30 18.53
N ILE A 154 3.36 -5.25 19.79
CA ILE A 154 3.76 -4.01 20.47
C ILE A 154 5.21 -3.68 20.13
N ASP A 155 5.45 -2.49 19.59
CA ASP A 155 6.78 -1.99 19.25
C ASP A 155 7.32 -1.04 20.33
N GLU A 156 6.46 -0.20 20.88
CA GLU A 156 6.81 0.80 21.89
C GLU A 156 5.74 0.87 22.98
N VAL A 157 6.15 1.04 24.23
CA VAL A 157 5.25 1.21 25.38
C VAL A 157 5.43 2.62 25.93
N GLY A 158 4.38 3.44 25.79
CA GLY A 158 4.33 4.78 26.38
C GLY A 158 3.61 4.81 27.73
N PRO A 159 3.60 5.97 28.41
CA PRO A 159 2.97 6.12 29.74
C PRO A 159 1.47 5.88 29.75
N THR A 160 0.77 6.24 28.66
CA THR A 160 -0.70 6.16 28.55
C THR A 160 -1.17 5.33 27.35
N VAL A 161 -0.36 5.27 26.30
CA VAL A 161 -0.67 4.60 25.03
C VAL A 161 0.56 3.81 24.58
N ALA A 162 0.34 2.58 24.15
CA ALA A 162 1.34 1.79 23.46
C ALA A 162 1.18 1.94 21.94
N LYS A 163 2.29 1.79 21.22
CA LYS A 163 2.34 1.80 19.76
C LYS A 163 2.75 0.42 19.28
N GLY A 164 2.07 -0.07 18.26
CA GLY A 164 2.33 -1.37 17.66
C GLY A 164 1.93 -1.41 16.20
N ARG A 165 1.92 -2.61 15.64
CA ARG A 165 1.59 -2.86 14.23
C ARG A 165 0.67 -4.05 14.08
N SER A 166 -0.24 -3.98 13.12
CA SER A 166 -1.04 -5.13 12.72
C SER A 166 -0.27 -5.98 11.70
N LYS A 167 -0.84 -7.14 11.31
CA LYS A 167 -0.31 -7.94 10.21
C LYS A 167 -0.19 -7.14 8.90
N ALA A 168 -1.03 -6.12 8.73
CA ALA A 168 -1.06 -5.25 7.55
C ALA A 168 0.02 -4.17 7.52
N ASP A 169 0.83 -3.98 8.56
CA ASP A 169 1.74 -2.82 8.68
C ASP A 169 3.21 -3.23 8.74
N ALA A 170 4.00 -2.81 7.76
CA ALA A 170 5.43 -3.03 7.75
C ALA A 170 6.14 -2.07 8.72
N PRO A 171 7.25 -2.48 9.34
CA PRO A 171 8.01 -1.58 10.20
C PRO A 171 8.48 -0.36 9.41
N GLU A 172 8.46 0.81 10.06
CA GLU A 172 8.99 2.11 9.59
C GLU A 172 8.27 2.76 8.39
N ILE A 173 7.68 1.98 7.49
CA ILE A 173 7.16 2.47 6.21
C ILE A 173 5.64 2.57 6.13
N ASP A 174 4.92 1.87 7.01
CA ASP A 174 3.45 1.88 7.07
C ASP A 174 2.97 2.55 8.38
N GLY A 175 1.65 2.64 8.54
CA GLY A 175 1.03 3.23 9.73
C GLY A 175 1.21 2.41 11.01
N ALA A 176 0.81 3.01 12.11
CA ALA A 176 0.88 2.43 13.44
C ALA A 176 -0.51 2.14 14.02
N VAL A 177 -0.53 1.29 15.04
CA VAL A 177 -1.70 1.01 15.86
C VAL A 177 -1.44 1.52 17.27
N TYR A 178 -2.25 2.47 17.72
CA TYR A 178 -2.16 3.06 19.04
C TYR A 178 -3.18 2.42 19.98
N LEU A 179 -2.70 1.87 21.09
CA LEU A 179 -3.50 1.06 22.00
C LEU A 179 -3.49 1.62 23.41
N SER A 180 -4.68 1.79 23.98
CA SER A 180 -4.87 1.90 25.42
C SER A 180 -4.96 0.50 26.06
N SER A 181 -4.44 0.35 27.27
CA SER A 181 -4.48 -0.92 28.00
C SER A 181 -4.67 -0.69 29.50
N ARG A 182 -5.46 -1.54 30.14
CA ARG A 182 -5.65 -1.55 31.61
C ARG A 182 -4.53 -2.29 32.35
N ARG A 183 -3.72 -3.06 31.63
CA ARG A 183 -2.56 -3.78 32.17
C ARG A 183 -1.26 -3.29 31.50
N PRO A 184 -0.12 -3.44 32.16
CA PRO A 184 1.17 -3.24 31.52
C PRO A 184 1.31 -4.11 30.26
N LEU A 185 1.89 -3.53 29.21
CA LEU A 185 2.26 -4.20 27.97
C LEU A 185 3.78 -4.31 27.88
N ARG A 186 4.27 -5.27 27.10
CA ARG A 186 5.70 -5.42 26.82
C ARG A 186 5.96 -5.30 25.32
N VAL A 187 7.09 -4.70 24.97
CA VAL A 187 7.59 -4.72 23.57
C VAL A 187 7.77 -6.18 23.12
N GLY A 188 7.36 -6.47 21.90
CA GLY A 188 7.33 -7.82 21.31
C GLY A 188 6.11 -8.66 21.69
N GLU A 189 5.28 -8.20 22.62
CA GLU A 189 4.03 -8.88 22.96
C GLU A 189 3.02 -8.76 21.80
N ILE A 190 2.34 -9.86 21.47
CA ILE A 190 1.20 -9.85 20.55
C ILE A 190 -0.08 -9.86 21.37
N VAL A 191 -0.90 -8.82 21.19
CA VAL A 191 -2.17 -8.63 21.89
C VAL A 191 -3.33 -8.63 20.91
N THR A 192 -4.50 -9.05 21.40
CA THR A 192 -5.76 -8.83 20.67
C THR A 192 -6.29 -7.45 21.02
N ALA A 193 -6.41 -6.58 20.04
CA ALA A 193 -6.97 -5.24 20.21
C ALA A 193 -8.31 -5.09 19.50
N LYS A 194 -9.27 -4.41 20.15
CA LYS A 194 -10.47 -3.93 19.48
C LYS A 194 -10.17 -2.58 18.85
N ILE A 195 -10.33 -2.47 17.54
CA ILE A 195 -10.14 -1.21 16.82
C ILE A 195 -11.38 -0.34 17.00
N GLU A 196 -11.20 0.89 17.46
CA GLU A 196 -12.31 1.80 17.82
C GLU A 196 -12.43 2.96 16.86
N ARG A 197 -11.29 3.41 16.30
CA ARG A 197 -11.26 4.43 15.25
C ARG A 197 -10.08 4.19 14.31
N ALA A 198 -10.19 4.79 13.13
CA ALA A 198 -9.15 4.87 12.13
C ALA A 198 -9.00 6.32 11.70
N ASP A 199 -7.76 6.75 11.46
CA ASP A 199 -7.51 7.96 10.68
C ASP A 199 -7.08 7.56 9.25
N GLN A 200 -6.29 8.39 8.59
CA GLN A 200 -5.90 8.19 7.20
C GLN A 200 -4.86 7.07 7.04
N TYR A 201 -4.04 6.83 8.05
CA TYR A 201 -2.92 5.88 7.98
C TYR A 201 -2.81 4.97 9.21
N ASP A 202 -3.28 5.42 10.36
CA ASP A 202 -3.16 4.78 11.65
C ASP A 202 -4.51 4.26 12.19
N LEU A 203 -4.41 3.27 13.07
CA LEU A 203 -5.53 2.70 13.81
C LEU A 203 -5.40 3.02 15.28
N HIS A 204 -6.53 3.14 15.97
CA HIS A 204 -6.55 3.38 17.40
C HIS A 204 -7.60 2.51 18.07
N GLY A 205 -7.28 2.04 19.27
CA GLY A 205 -8.20 1.18 20.01
C GLY A 205 -7.71 0.82 21.40
N SER A 206 -8.25 -0.28 21.89
CA SER A 206 -7.97 -0.78 23.24
C SER A 206 -7.62 -2.26 23.21
N VAL A 207 -6.72 -2.67 24.09
CA VAL A 207 -6.43 -4.09 24.31
C VAL A 207 -7.70 -4.74 24.84
N ALA A 208 -8.19 -5.72 24.10
CA ALA A 208 -9.39 -6.42 24.51
C ALA A 208 -9.04 -7.41 25.64
N GLY A 209 -9.75 -7.30 26.76
CA GLY A 209 -9.72 -8.34 27.79
C GLY A 209 -10.21 -9.68 27.22
N PHE A 210 -9.65 -10.77 27.74
CA PHE A 210 -10.20 -12.11 27.56
C PHE A 210 -11.58 -12.22 28.18
#